data_AF-A0A966VD73-F1
#
_entry.id   AF-A0A966VD73-F1
#
_cell.length_a   1.000
_cell.length_b   1.000
_cell.length_c   1.000
_cell.angle_alpha   90.00
_cell.angle_beta   90.00
_cell.angle_gamma   90.00
#
_symmetry.space_group_name_H-M   'P 1'
#
loop_
_entity.id
_entity.type
_entity.pdbx_description
1 polymer ?
#
loop_
_entity_poly.entity_id
_entity_poly.type
_entity_poly.pdbx_seq_one_letter_code
_entity_poly.pdbx_strand_id
1 'polypeptide(L)'
;QTGYAAAIPGGIHPDIAPVGTTMPYVVYTGVSRTAVGLLNGTTTAQTERVQFTVCSMSRSEAQVAAKWLGDRIRTSPGRQSVGTATIFQWNIEDETGSAEVLGDGSDEAVRTVDVDLIGTFKES
;
A
#
# COMPACT_ATOMS: atom_id res chain seq x y z
N GLN A 1 7.52 -5.54 12.48
CA GLN A 1 8.74 -6.10 11.84
C GLN A 1 9.94 -5.22 12.15
N THR A 2 11.17 -5.77 12.16
CA THR A 2 12.40 -5.00 12.38
C THR A 2 12.55 -3.89 11.35
N GLY A 3 12.88 -2.67 11.80
CA GLY A 3 13.06 -1.50 10.93
C GLY A 3 11.78 -0.77 10.52
N TYR A 4 10.59 -1.30 10.85
CA TYR A 4 9.31 -0.65 10.53
C TYR A 4 9.20 0.76 11.14
N ALA A 5 9.45 0.88 12.45
CA ALA A 5 9.36 2.17 13.16
C ALA A 5 10.40 3.20 12.67
N ALA A 6 11.48 2.77 12.01
CA ALA A 6 12.48 3.65 11.43
C ALA A 6 12.13 4.05 9.99
N ALA A 7 11.54 3.13 9.21
CA ALA A 7 11.17 3.38 7.82
C ALA A 7 9.84 4.16 7.68
N ILE A 8 8.88 3.91 8.58
CA ILE A 8 7.53 4.48 8.56
C ILE A 8 7.11 4.80 10.01
N PRO A 9 7.68 5.84 10.65
CA PRO A 9 7.39 6.20 12.03
C PRO A 9 5.93 6.63 12.25
N GLY A 10 5.28 7.22 11.24
CA GLY A 10 3.87 7.59 11.31
C GLY A 10 2.89 6.43 11.12
N GLY A 11 3.39 5.26 10.78
CA GLY A 11 2.59 4.06 10.52
C GLY A 11 1.83 4.08 9.19
N ILE A 12 0.94 3.09 9.06
CA ILE A 12 0.13 2.83 7.87
C ILE A 12 -1.35 2.99 8.25
N HIS A 13 -2.08 3.82 7.51
CA HIS A 13 -3.48 4.17 7.80
C HIS A 13 -4.39 3.88 6.59
N PRO A 14 -5.66 3.48 6.80
CA PRO A 14 -6.64 3.40 5.72
C PRO A 14 -7.13 4.79 5.34
N ASP A 15 -7.22 5.07 4.03
CA ASP A 15 -7.85 6.23 3.39
C ASP A 15 -7.28 7.62 3.74
N ILE A 16 -7.15 7.98 5.01
CA ILE A 16 -6.67 9.27 5.50
C ILE A 16 -5.84 9.05 6.78
N ALA A 17 -4.68 9.71 6.87
CA ALA A 17 -3.89 9.73 8.10
C ALA A 17 -4.47 10.73 9.11
N PRO A 18 -4.51 10.41 10.42
CA PRO A 18 -4.93 11.35 11.45
C PRO A 18 -4.10 12.64 11.46
N VAL A 19 -4.71 13.75 11.88
CA VAL A 19 -4.02 15.04 12.01
C VAL A 19 -2.88 14.91 13.04
N GLY A 20 -1.71 15.44 12.70
CA GLY A 20 -0.51 15.36 13.55
C GLY A 20 0.28 14.06 13.41
N THR A 21 -0.04 13.21 12.42
CA THR A 21 0.75 12.01 12.12
C THR A 21 2.19 12.37 11.77
N THR A 22 3.15 11.69 12.41
CA THR A 22 4.58 11.89 12.16
C THR A 22 4.94 11.42 10.75
N MET A 23 5.70 12.21 10.00
CA MET A 23 6.21 11.78 8.70
C MET A 23 7.54 10.99 8.85
N PRO A 24 7.82 9.99 7.99
CA PRO A 24 6.96 9.47 6.93
C PRO A 24 5.84 8.54 7.44
N TYR A 25 4.69 8.61 6.77
CA TYR A 25 3.53 7.74 6.98
C TYR A 25 3.02 7.21 5.63
N VAL A 26 2.19 6.17 5.67
CA VAL A 26 1.57 5.58 4.47
C VAL A 26 0.07 5.59 4.62
N VAL A 27 -0.62 5.92 3.54
CA VAL A 27 -2.06 5.75 3.41
C VAL A 27 -2.32 4.68 2.37
N TYR A 28 -3.30 3.81 2.57
CA TYR A 28 -3.71 2.86 1.54
C TYR A 28 -5.20 2.99 1.21
N THR A 29 -5.52 2.80 -0.06
CA THR A 29 -6.89 2.84 -0.59
C THR A 29 -7.13 1.65 -1.52
N GLY A 30 -8.33 1.07 -1.43
CA GLY A 30 -8.78 0.06 -2.39
C GLY A 30 -9.20 0.73 -3.70
N VAL A 31 -8.57 0.34 -4.81
CA VAL A 31 -8.83 0.92 -6.14
C VAL A 31 -9.92 0.14 -6.87
N SER A 32 -9.80 -1.18 -6.88
CA SER A 32 -10.81 -2.06 -7.52
C SER A 32 -10.76 -3.46 -6.94
N ARG A 33 -11.91 -4.14 -6.97
CA ARG A 33 -12.04 -5.54 -6.58
C ARG A 33 -12.86 -6.29 -7.64
N THR A 34 -12.27 -7.33 -8.23
CA THR A 34 -12.88 -8.13 -9.29
C THR A 34 -12.95 -9.59 -8.87
N ALA A 35 -14.12 -10.21 -8.97
CA ALA A 35 -14.29 -11.63 -8.71
C ALA A 35 -13.77 -12.47 -9.89
N VAL A 36 -12.94 -13.47 -9.61
CA VAL A 36 -12.48 -14.47 -10.57
C VAL A 36 -13.36 -15.71 -10.40
N GLY A 37 -14.27 -15.89 -11.37
CA GLY A 37 -15.24 -16.97 -11.39
C GLY A 37 -14.86 -18.11 -12.35
N LEU A 38 -15.37 -19.30 -12.05
CA LEU A 38 -15.47 -20.39 -13.03
C LEU A 38 -16.63 -20.13 -13.99
N LEU A 39 -16.64 -20.82 -15.13
CA LEU A 39 -17.72 -20.73 -16.13
C LEU A 39 -19.11 -21.10 -15.57
N ASN A 40 -19.17 -21.79 -14.43
CA ASN A 40 -20.40 -22.14 -13.72
C ASN A 40 -20.90 -21.02 -12.77
N GLY A 41 -20.28 -19.84 -12.77
CA GLY A 41 -20.65 -18.70 -11.92
C GLY A 41 -20.10 -18.75 -10.50
N THR A 42 -19.34 -19.77 -10.11
CA THR A 42 -18.74 -19.87 -8.77
C THR A 42 -17.48 -19.02 -8.68
N THR A 43 -17.43 -18.08 -7.72
CA THR A 43 -16.21 -17.30 -7.43
C THR A 43 -15.16 -18.18 -6.76
N THR A 44 -13.98 -18.28 -7.37
CA THR A 44 -12.85 -19.06 -6.87
C THR A 44 -11.84 -18.19 -6.11
N ALA A 45 -11.66 -16.95 -6.57
CA ALA A 45 -10.77 -15.97 -5.97
C ALA A 45 -11.27 -14.55 -6.28
N GLN A 46 -10.68 -13.57 -5.63
CA GLN A 46 -10.84 -12.15 -5.90
C GLN A 46 -9.46 -11.58 -6.25
N THR A 47 -9.44 -10.69 -7.23
CA THR A 47 -8.28 -9.86 -7.52
C THR A 47 -8.59 -8.44 -7.08
N GLU A 48 -7.75 -7.87 -6.24
CA GLU A 48 -7.90 -6.51 -5.73
C GLU A 48 -6.64 -5.70 -6.01
N ARG A 49 -6.86 -4.47 -6.44
CA ARG A 49 -5.80 -3.47 -6.57
C ARG A 49 -5.91 -2.51 -5.39
N VAL A 50 -4.79 -2.34 -4.69
CA VAL A 50 -4.63 -1.43 -3.56
C VAL A 50 -3.50 -0.47 -3.90
N GLN A 51 -3.74 0.82 -3.71
CA GLN A 51 -2.71 1.85 -3.86
C GLN A 51 -2.20 2.24 -2.48
N PHE A 52 -0.89 2.27 -2.30
CA PHE A 52 -0.22 2.80 -1.11
C PHE A 52 0.44 4.13 -1.46
N THR A 53 0.02 5.21 -0.80
CA THR A 53 0.63 6.53 -0.92
C THR A 53 1.52 6.79 0.28
N VAL A 54 2.83 6.89 0.05
CA VAL A 54 3.83 7.21 1.07
C VAL A 54 4.01 8.72 1.13
N CYS A 55 3.73 9.34 2.27
CA CYS A 55 3.86 10.79 2.48
C CYS A 55 5.09 11.10 3.34
N SER A 56 5.91 12.07 2.92
CA SER A 56 7.07 12.55 3.67
C SER A 56 7.38 14.03 3.47
N MET A 57 8.24 14.60 4.32
CA MET A 57 8.76 15.97 4.20
C MET A 57 9.77 16.12 3.06
N SER A 58 10.48 15.04 2.71
CA SER A 58 11.44 15.04 1.61
C SER A 58 11.19 13.91 0.61
N ARG A 59 11.56 14.17 -0.66
CA ARG A 59 11.44 13.17 -1.73
C ARG A 59 12.33 11.95 -1.48
N SER A 60 13.54 12.18 -0.97
CA SER A 60 14.48 11.10 -0.64
C SER A 60 13.93 10.19 0.46
N GLU A 61 13.30 10.74 1.49
CA GLU A 61 12.70 9.92 2.55
C GLU A 61 11.49 9.15 2.06
N ALA A 62 10.62 9.78 1.24
CA ALA A 62 9.48 9.09 0.64
C ALA A 62 9.93 7.91 -0.23
N GLN A 63 10.98 8.08 -1.03
CA GLN A 63 11.57 7.00 -1.85
C GLN A 63 12.17 5.88 -1.00
N VAL A 64 12.88 6.20 0.08
CA VAL A 64 13.44 5.19 0.99
C VAL A 64 12.33 4.38 1.67
N ALA A 65 11.26 5.05 2.11
CA ALA A 65 10.11 4.40 2.74
C ALA A 65 9.30 3.56 1.74
N ALA A 66 9.06 4.06 0.52
CA ALA A 66 8.41 3.31 -0.55
C ALA A 66 9.22 2.08 -0.97
N LYS A 67 10.53 2.24 -1.14
CA LYS A 67 11.45 1.12 -1.41
C LYS A 67 11.39 0.08 -0.30
N TRP A 68 11.42 0.51 0.97
CA TRP A 68 11.31 -0.41 2.11
C TRP A 68 9.99 -1.18 2.06
N LEU A 69 8.86 -0.50 1.79
CA LEU A 69 7.55 -1.13 1.65
C LEU A 69 7.53 -2.15 0.50
N GLY A 70 8.03 -1.77 -0.67
CA GLY A 70 8.09 -2.64 -1.84
C GLY A 70 8.98 -3.86 -1.63
N ASP A 71 10.15 -3.69 -1.03
CA ASP A 71 11.05 -4.79 -0.67
C ASP A 71 10.35 -5.76 0.31
N ARG A 72 9.57 -5.25 1.28
CA ARG A 72 8.82 -6.11 2.21
C ARG A 72 7.71 -6.89 1.53
N ILE A 73 6.95 -6.29 0.63
CA ILE A 73 5.93 -6.99 -0.15
C ILE A 73 6.59 -8.12 -0.96
N ARG A 74 7.71 -7.82 -1.64
CA ARG A 74 8.45 -8.80 -2.44
C ARG A 74 9.08 -9.93 -1.63
N THR A 75 9.38 -9.73 -0.34
CA THR A 75 9.89 -10.81 0.53
C THR A 75 8.84 -11.87 0.86
N SER A 76 7.57 -11.62 0.55
CA SER A 76 6.46 -12.57 0.77
C SER A 76 5.64 -12.82 -0.50
N PRO A 77 6.24 -13.33 -1.59
CA PRO A 77 5.53 -13.49 -2.87
C PRO A 77 4.62 -14.72 -2.87
N GLY A 78 4.74 -15.60 -1.87
CA GLY A 78 4.04 -16.89 -1.81
C GLY A 78 2.66 -16.81 -1.16
N ARG A 79 2.01 -17.98 -1.08
CA ARG A 79 0.68 -18.12 -0.47
C ARG A 79 0.73 -17.78 1.02
N GLN A 80 -0.10 -16.85 1.45
CA GLN A 80 -0.22 -16.42 2.85
C GLN A 80 -1.64 -16.59 3.34
N SER A 81 -1.80 -16.97 4.61
CA SER A 81 -3.09 -16.97 5.29
C SER A 81 -3.10 -15.84 6.32
N VAL A 82 -4.03 -14.90 6.15
CA VAL A 82 -4.21 -13.73 7.02
C VAL A 82 -5.67 -13.69 7.44
N GLY A 83 -5.93 -14.00 8.71
CA GLY A 83 -7.31 -14.16 9.21
C GLY A 83 -8.06 -15.24 8.43
N THR A 84 -9.18 -14.86 7.81
CA THR A 84 -10.02 -15.74 6.96
C THR A 84 -9.62 -15.71 5.48
N ALA A 85 -8.71 -14.82 5.09
CA ALA A 85 -8.26 -14.68 3.71
C ALA A 85 -7.02 -15.53 3.43
N THR A 86 -7.03 -16.24 2.31
CA THR A 86 -5.86 -16.87 1.73
C THR A 86 -5.41 -16.07 0.52
N ILE A 87 -4.28 -15.39 0.65
CA ILE A 87 -3.63 -14.66 -0.43
C ILE A 87 -2.79 -15.66 -1.23
N PHE A 88 -2.92 -15.66 -2.54
CA PHE A 88 -2.16 -16.52 -3.45
C PHE A 88 -0.89 -15.85 -3.97
N GLN A 89 -0.96 -14.56 -4.27
CA GLN A 89 0.16 -13.78 -4.80
C GLN A 89 -0.04 -12.29 -4.53
N TRP A 90 1.10 -11.59 -4.43
CA TRP A 90 1.21 -10.14 -4.39
C TRP A 90 2.12 -9.69 -5.52
N ASN A 91 1.66 -8.77 -6.37
CA ASN A 91 2.42 -8.21 -7.47
C ASN A 91 2.40 -6.69 -7.38
N ILE A 92 3.58 -6.06 -7.31
CA ILE A 92 3.71 -4.61 -7.43
C ILE A 92 3.67 -4.29 -8.93
N GLU A 93 2.65 -3.56 -9.37
CA GLU A 93 2.48 -3.20 -10.79
C GLU A 93 3.29 -1.96 -11.16
N ASP A 94 3.33 -0.97 -10.26
CA ASP A 94 3.99 0.30 -10.52
C ASP A 94 4.52 0.94 -9.22
N GLU A 95 5.58 1.72 -9.36
CA GLU A 95 6.14 2.58 -8.32
C GLU A 95 6.36 3.96 -8.94
N THR A 96 5.34 4.82 -8.80
CA THR A 96 5.34 6.15 -9.43
C THR A 96 5.52 7.22 -8.35
N GLY A 97 6.59 8.00 -8.47
CA GLY A 97 6.84 9.14 -7.59
C GLY A 97 6.10 10.37 -8.11
N SER A 98 5.20 10.94 -7.29
CA SER A 98 4.51 12.19 -7.56
C SER A 98 4.96 13.29 -6.59
N ALA A 99 4.65 14.54 -6.90
CA ALA A 99 4.86 15.65 -5.98
C ALA A 99 3.55 16.43 -5.93
N GLU A 100 2.63 15.98 -5.09
CA GLU A 100 1.37 16.70 -4.87
C GLU A 100 1.46 17.58 -3.63
N VAL A 101 1.07 18.84 -3.80
CA VAL A 101 0.79 19.74 -2.67
C VAL A 101 -0.57 19.29 -2.11
N LEU A 102 -0.54 18.50 -1.03
CA LEU A 102 -1.76 18.19 -0.28
C LEU A 102 -2.26 19.50 0.33
N GLY A 103 -3.32 20.08 -0.25
CA GLY A 103 -3.94 21.31 0.20
C GLY A 103 -4.69 21.13 1.51
N ASP A 104 -3.97 21.02 2.62
CA ASP A 104 -4.52 21.08 3.98
C ASP A 104 -4.40 22.47 4.62
N GLY A 105 -3.90 23.46 3.85
CA GLY A 105 -3.65 24.81 4.34
C GLY A 105 -2.37 24.96 5.17
N SER A 106 -1.53 23.92 5.25
CA SER A 106 -0.14 24.05 5.67
C SER A 106 0.74 24.41 4.47
N ASP A 107 1.65 25.37 4.65
CA ASP A 107 2.62 25.78 3.63
C ASP A 107 3.73 24.72 3.40
N GLU A 108 3.60 23.52 4.00
CA GLU A 108 4.60 22.46 3.99
C GLU A 108 4.37 21.54 2.78
N ALA A 109 5.27 21.59 1.80
CA ALA A 109 5.19 20.77 0.60
C ALA A 109 5.43 19.28 0.92
N VAL A 110 4.36 18.52 1.17
CA VAL A 110 4.42 17.05 1.31
C VAL A 110 4.86 16.42 -0.01
N ARG A 111 5.72 15.41 0.08
CA ARG A 111 6.19 14.61 -1.06
C ARG A 111 5.58 13.24 -0.98
N THR A 112 5.07 12.75 -2.11
CA THR A 112 4.35 11.47 -2.16
C THR A 112 5.04 10.46 -3.09
N VAL A 113 4.99 9.19 -2.75
CA VAL A 113 5.35 8.10 -3.66
C VAL A 113 4.23 7.08 -3.62
N ASP A 114 3.67 6.78 -4.77
CA ASP A 114 2.60 5.80 -4.91
C ASP A 114 3.19 4.44 -5.28
N VAL A 115 2.73 3.41 -4.57
CA VAL A 115 3.06 2.00 -4.81
C VAL A 115 1.75 1.27 -5.10
N ASP A 116 1.58 0.82 -6.33
CA ASP A 116 0.42 0.07 -6.77
C ASP A 116 0.63 -1.43 -6.53
N LEU A 117 -0.27 -2.04 -5.76
CA LEU A 117 -0.24 -3.45 -5.42
C LEU A 117 -1.47 -4.15 -5.96
N ILE A 118 -1.27 -5.25 -6.69
CA ILE A 118 -2.32 -6.22 -7.01
C ILE A 118 -2.15 -7.48 -6.18
N GLY A 119 -3.22 -7.87 -5.49
CA GLY A 119 -3.32 -9.13 -4.77
C GLY A 119 -4.39 -10.03 -5.37
N THR A 120 -4.10 -11.33 -5.46
CA THR A 120 -5.15 -12.34 -5.70
C THR A 120 -5.35 -13.14 -4.41
N PHE A 121 -6.57 -13.20 -3.90
CA PHE A 121 -6.89 -13.88 -2.64
C PHE A 121 -8.24 -14.60 -2.69
N LYS A 122 -8.50 -15.44 -1.71
CA LYS A 122 -9.79 -16.09 -1.47
C LYS A 122 -10.17 -15.89 -0.02
N GLU A 123 -11.34 -15.32 0.23
CA GLU A 123 -11.96 -15.30 1.56
C GLU A 123 -12.64 -16.65 1.82
N SER A 124 -12.52 -17.14 3.05
CA SER A 124 -13.08 -18.43 3.51
C SER A 124 -14.37 -18.21 4.28
#